data_AF-A0A9D4VSF7-F1
#
_entry.id   AF-A0A9D4VSF7-F1
#
_cell.length_a   1.000
_cell.length_b   1.000
_cell.length_c   1.000
_cell.angle_alpha   90.00
_cell.angle_beta   90.00
_cell.angle_gamma   90.00
#
_symmetry.space_group_name_H-M   'P 1'
#
loop_
_entity.id
_entity.type
_entity.pdbx_description
1 polymer ?
#
loop_
_entity_poly.entity_id
_entity_poly.type
_entity_poly.pdbx_seq_one_letter_code
_entity_poly.pdbx_strand_id
1 'polypeptide(L)'
;MALLTFPHFPSNFHSLSRSPNNRFSPSPRRYSTTTATSSSTAILWFKHDLRTDDHPGLLAASEFRSLVPIYIFDHRILSRFSDEMLELVLSALKDLRKSLQERGSDLMIRFGNAENVIQQLAIEVKATCVFAEQEVEHELLFVMDVVNKHLKSMKVPQDIPRIELWKTPFYDVKVQTLASSYDDFEKLRLQVTTPLQLSTLPGAEMELDWGNLPGYDDIKGFMANNRRKSQDDWNMIKETSAETLLGREMLKSRESGERSYGFRQIKSEESNKSVFVTQKGNVVGGGTYSVLNALSAYLRYLEGTARDDWQEVHDKLRASENRNGASFNALFGSALSLGIISRRRVHYEAIKYEKERKAGFLSPFGYSAATIAAAVEAVCSKEVLTITVMPY
;
A
#
# COMPACT_ATOMS: atom_id res chain seq x y z
N MET A 1 64.56 -16.91 -2.52
CA MET A 1 63.85 -18.20 -2.43
C MET A 1 62.65 -17.98 -1.50
N ALA A 2 61.40 -17.82 -1.91
CA ALA A 2 60.74 -18.00 -3.20
C ALA A 2 59.66 -16.92 -3.37
N LEU A 3 59.57 -16.39 -4.59
CA LEU A 3 58.53 -15.49 -5.09
C LEU A 3 57.25 -16.32 -5.31
N LEU A 4 56.10 -15.88 -4.77
CA LEU A 4 54.79 -16.41 -5.17
C LEU A 4 54.11 -15.39 -6.07
N THR A 5 54.16 -15.73 -7.35
CA THR A 5 53.57 -15.05 -8.50
C THR A 5 52.05 -15.26 -8.55
N PHE A 6 51.31 -14.17 -8.70
CA PHE A 6 49.89 -14.17 -9.04
C PHE A 6 49.68 -14.73 -10.46
N PRO A 7 48.68 -15.59 -10.71
CA PRO A 7 48.31 -15.94 -12.07
C PRO A 7 47.46 -14.84 -12.70
N HIS A 8 47.98 -14.25 -13.79
CA HIS A 8 47.20 -13.54 -14.79
C HIS A 8 46.26 -14.52 -15.50
N PHE A 9 44.95 -14.23 -15.51
CA PHE A 9 44.00 -14.91 -16.39
C PHE A 9 43.74 -14.07 -17.65
N PRO A 10 43.82 -14.67 -18.85
CA PRO A 10 43.55 -13.96 -20.09
C PRO A 10 42.05 -13.72 -20.26
N SER A 11 41.72 -12.48 -20.63
CA SER A 11 40.47 -12.09 -21.26
C SER A 11 40.35 -12.74 -22.64
N ASN A 12 39.47 -13.74 -22.78
CA ASN A 12 38.76 -14.08 -24.02
C ASN A 12 37.88 -15.31 -23.78
N PHE A 13 36.57 -15.11 -23.66
CA PHE A 13 35.59 -16.16 -23.96
C PHE A 13 34.52 -15.61 -24.89
N HIS A 14 34.57 -16.12 -26.12
CA HIS A 14 33.56 -15.98 -27.13
C HIS A 14 32.23 -16.59 -26.67
N SER A 15 31.16 -15.97 -27.16
CA SER A 15 29.77 -16.38 -27.05
C SER A 15 29.55 -17.86 -27.40
N LEU A 16 28.97 -18.61 -26.46
CA LEU A 16 28.13 -19.75 -26.78
C LEU A 16 26.86 -19.67 -25.93
N SER A 17 25.88 -18.98 -26.51
CA SER A 17 24.47 -19.09 -26.16
C SER A 17 24.05 -20.56 -26.24
N ARG A 18 23.69 -21.15 -25.11
CA ARG A 18 22.94 -22.40 -25.03
C ARG A 18 21.84 -22.23 -24.00
N SER A 19 20.71 -21.69 -24.46
CA SER A 19 19.44 -21.71 -23.73
C SER A 19 19.06 -23.15 -23.37
N PRO A 20 18.76 -23.47 -22.11
CA PRO A 20 17.97 -24.64 -21.80
C PRO A 20 16.53 -24.35 -22.23
N ASN A 21 16.00 -25.19 -23.11
CA ASN A 21 14.59 -25.22 -23.51
C ASN A 21 13.69 -25.51 -22.30
N ASN A 22 13.31 -24.48 -21.55
CA ASN A 22 12.13 -24.54 -20.69
C ASN A 22 10.90 -24.19 -21.54
N ARG A 23 10.34 -25.22 -22.20
CA ARG A 23 8.98 -25.19 -22.74
C ARG A 23 7.97 -25.28 -21.61
N PHE A 24 7.77 -24.18 -20.88
CA PHE A 24 6.51 -23.91 -20.19
C PHE A 24 6.35 -22.40 -20.14
N SER A 25 5.82 -21.85 -21.23
CA SER A 25 5.25 -20.51 -21.22
C SER A 25 4.09 -20.52 -20.21
N PRO A 26 4.09 -19.70 -19.15
CA PRO A 26 2.88 -19.49 -18.39
C PRO A 26 1.92 -18.78 -19.35
N SER A 27 0.90 -19.49 -19.82
CA SER A 27 -0.19 -18.88 -20.58
C SER A 27 -0.68 -17.70 -19.75
N PRO A 28 -0.54 -16.43 -20.19
CA PRO A 28 -1.19 -15.34 -19.50
C PRO A 28 -2.67 -15.71 -19.53
N ARG A 29 -3.29 -15.79 -18.34
CA ARG A 29 -4.75 -15.84 -18.27
C ARG A 29 -5.21 -14.68 -19.13
N ARG A 30 -5.82 -15.01 -20.28
CA ARG A 30 -6.67 -14.08 -20.99
C ARG A 30 -7.69 -13.66 -19.96
N TYR A 31 -7.49 -12.50 -19.33
CA TYR A 31 -8.59 -11.69 -18.87
C TYR A 31 -9.53 -11.67 -20.05
N SER A 32 -10.74 -12.22 -19.88
CA SER A 32 -11.75 -12.28 -20.92
C SER A 32 -11.76 -10.91 -21.58
N THR A 33 -11.25 -10.86 -22.81
CA THR A 33 -11.08 -9.63 -23.56
C THR A 33 -12.50 -9.24 -23.96
N THR A 34 -13.25 -8.66 -23.02
CA THR A 34 -14.34 -7.78 -23.37
C THR A 34 -13.61 -6.66 -24.09
N THR A 35 -13.72 -6.69 -25.42
CA THR A 35 -13.19 -5.70 -26.35
C THR A 35 -13.13 -4.34 -25.67
N ALA A 36 -11.93 -3.82 -25.45
CA ALA A 36 -11.74 -2.45 -25.02
C ALA A 36 -12.46 -1.58 -26.05
N THR A 37 -13.64 -1.09 -25.68
CA THR A 37 -14.33 -0.08 -26.48
C THR A 37 -13.46 1.15 -26.38
N SER A 38 -13.21 1.79 -27.51
CA SER A 38 -12.28 2.92 -27.70
C SER A 38 -12.63 4.20 -26.91
N SER A 39 -13.47 4.10 -25.87
CA SER A 39 -14.01 5.15 -25.01
C SER A 39 -14.18 4.73 -23.54
N SER A 40 -13.59 3.63 -23.06
CA SER A 40 -13.79 3.15 -21.69
C SER A 40 -12.89 3.85 -20.66
N THR A 41 -13.51 4.40 -19.60
CA THR A 41 -12.80 4.94 -18.42
C THR A 41 -12.82 3.92 -17.28
N ALA A 42 -11.69 3.77 -16.57
CA ALA A 42 -11.57 3.01 -15.35
C ALA A 42 -11.29 3.91 -14.15
N ILE A 43 -11.86 3.56 -13.00
CA ILE A 43 -11.47 4.12 -11.69
C ILE A 43 -10.58 3.10 -11.00
N LEU A 44 -9.46 3.54 -10.41
CA LEU A 44 -8.63 2.70 -9.54
C LEU A 44 -8.69 3.23 -8.12
N TRP A 45 -9.33 2.48 -7.23
CA TRP A 45 -9.53 2.88 -5.84
C TRP A 45 -8.44 2.32 -4.92
N PHE A 46 -7.53 3.21 -4.54
CA PHE A 46 -6.47 2.98 -3.57
C PHE A 46 -6.99 2.99 -2.12
N LYS A 47 -6.48 2.07 -1.31
CA LYS A 47 -6.75 1.88 0.12
C LYS A 47 -5.45 1.54 0.88
N HIS A 48 -5.08 0.26 0.94
CA HIS A 48 -3.87 -0.27 1.59
C HIS A 48 -2.82 -0.77 0.57
N ASP A 49 -2.84 -0.21 -0.62
CA ASP A 49 -2.07 -0.56 -1.82
C ASP A 49 -1.32 0.68 -2.37
N LEU A 50 -0.82 1.56 -1.50
CA LEU A 50 -0.29 2.90 -1.83
C LEU A 50 1.05 2.90 -2.60
N ARG A 51 1.09 2.24 -3.76
CA ARG A 51 2.27 2.07 -4.61
C ARG A 51 1.91 2.04 -6.09
N THR A 52 2.88 2.31 -6.95
CA THR A 52 2.78 2.06 -8.40
C THR A 52 3.57 0.83 -8.86
N ASP A 53 4.59 0.43 -8.09
CA ASP A 53 5.35 -0.80 -8.34
C ASP A 53 4.52 -2.02 -7.95
N ASP A 54 4.68 -3.12 -8.70
CA ASP A 54 4.08 -4.40 -8.35
C ASP A 54 2.56 -4.35 -8.09
N HIS A 55 1.82 -3.60 -8.91
CA HIS A 55 0.41 -3.31 -8.67
C HIS A 55 -0.49 -3.89 -9.79
N PRO A 56 -1.04 -5.11 -9.62
CA PRO A 56 -1.92 -5.76 -10.60
C PRO A 56 -3.14 -4.92 -11.02
N GLY A 57 -3.78 -4.23 -10.07
CA GLY A 57 -4.94 -3.37 -10.38
C GLY A 57 -4.60 -2.22 -11.33
N LEU A 58 -3.50 -1.51 -11.07
CA LEU A 58 -2.96 -0.45 -11.91
C LEU A 58 -2.57 -0.96 -13.30
N LEU A 59 -1.97 -2.15 -13.40
CA LEU A 59 -1.65 -2.78 -14.68
C LEU A 59 -2.91 -3.17 -15.48
N ALA A 60 -3.93 -3.71 -14.82
CA ALA A 60 -5.19 -4.03 -15.50
C ALA A 60 -5.94 -2.75 -15.91
N ALA A 61 -5.92 -1.73 -15.07
CA ALA A 61 -6.58 -0.46 -15.32
C ALA A 61 -5.86 0.39 -16.39
N SER A 62 -4.56 0.18 -16.62
CA SER A 62 -3.81 0.88 -17.68
C SER A 62 -4.20 0.46 -19.11
N GLU A 63 -4.93 -0.64 -19.27
CA GLU A 63 -5.48 -1.09 -20.57
C GLU A 63 -6.72 -0.27 -20.99
N PHE A 64 -7.26 0.56 -20.10
CA PHE A 64 -8.39 1.45 -20.40
C PHE A 64 -7.90 2.72 -21.09
N ARG A 65 -8.79 3.39 -21.85
CA ARG A 65 -8.45 4.65 -22.52
C ARG A 65 -8.11 5.76 -21.53
N SER A 66 -8.87 5.83 -20.43
CA SER A 66 -8.69 6.82 -19.37
C SER A 66 -8.68 6.10 -18.03
N LEU A 67 -7.80 6.55 -17.15
CA LEU A 67 -7.68 6.02 -15.79
C LEU A 67 -7.82 7.15 -14.77
N VAL A 68 -8.66 6.95 -13.77
CA VAL A 68 -8.83 7.88 -12.64
C VAL A 68 -8.44 7.17 -11.34
N PRO A 69 -7.17 7.28 -10.90
CA PRO A 69 -6.76 6.88 -9.56
C PRO A 69 -7.45 7.72 -8.50
N ILE A 70 -7.96 7.08 -7.44
CA ILE A 70 -8.61 7.78 -6.33
C ILE A 70 -8.22 7.18 -4.98
N TYR A 71 -7.99 8.04 -4.00
CA TYR A 71 -7.95 7.70 -2.58
C TYR A 71 -9.06 8.46 -1.84
N ILE A 72 -9.78 7.75 -0.97
CA ILE A 72 -10.95 8.28 -0.26
C ILE A 72 -10.68 8.22 1.25
N PHE A 73 -10.68 9.39 1.88
CA PHE A 73 -10.69 9.53 3.33
C PHE A 73 -12.09 9.21 3.86
N ASP A 74 -12.29 7.94 4.23
CA ASP A 74 -13.54 7.42 4.80
C ASP A 74 -13.43 7.29 6.32
N HIS A 75 -14.39 7.82 7.07
CA HIS A 75 -14.39 7.77 8.53
C HIS A 75 -14.30 6.36 9.11
N ARG A 76 -14.93 5.38 8.46
CA ARG A 76 -14.95 4.00 8.94
C ARG A 76 -13.54 3.42 8.94
N ILE A 77 -12.76 3.73 7.90
CA ILE A 77 -11.37 3.31 7.76
C ILE A 77 -10.46 4.13 8.71
N LEU A 78 -10.57 5.46 8.66
CA LEU A 78 -9.70 6.37 9.43
C LEU A 78 -9.84 6.23 10.94
N SER A 79 -11.00 5.82 11.44
CA SER A 79 -11.26 5.63 12.87
C SER A 79 -10.28 4.65 13.56
N ARG A 80 -9.62 3.78 12.77
CA ARG A 80 -8.66 2.77 13.24
C ARG A 80 -7.21 3.23 13.18
N PHE A 81 -6.93 4.35 12.51
CA PHE A 81 -5.55 4.83 12.34
C PHE A 81 -5.10 5.61 13.57
N SER A 82 -3.91 5.25 14.07
CA SER A 82 -3.20 6.09 15.03
C SER A 82 -2.67 7.36 14.35
N ASP A 83 -2.30 8.35 15.15
CA ASP A 83 -1.71 9.60 14.64
C ASP A 83 -0.47 9.34 13.78
N GLU A 84 0.37 8.39 14.20
CA GLU A 84 1.54 7.92 13.48
C GLU A 84 1.17 7.28 12.12
N MET A 85 0.08 6.50 12.06
CA MET A 85 -0.40 5.94 10.80
C MET A 85 -0.97 7.01 9.87
N LEU A 86 -1.61 8.04 10.40
CA LEU A 86 -2.11 9.17 9.61
C LEU A 86 -0.95 9.96 8.96
N GLU A 87 0.11 10.21 9.72
CA GLU A 87 1.33 10.84 9.19
C GLU A 87 1.95 10.01 8.06
N LEU A 88 2.02 8.68 8.23
CA LEU A 88 2.52 7.78 7.19
C LEU A 88 1.66 7.79 5.94
N VAL A 89 0.33 7.73 6.07
CA VAL A 89 -0.61 7.79 4.94
C VAL A 89 -0.44 9.09 4.18
N LEU A 90 -0.39 10.23 4.87
CA LEU A 90 -0.19 11.54 4.24
C LEU A 90 1.11 11.59 3.44
N SER A 91 2.20 11.10 4.03
CA SER A 91 3.49 11.05 3.34
C SER A 91 3.46 10.11 2.13
N ALA A 92 2.81 8.95 2.26
CA ALA A 92 2.68 7.97 1.19
C ALA A 92 1.81 8.50 0.03
N LEU A 93 0.70 9.16 0.32
CA LEU A 93 -0.20 9.74 -0.70
C LEU A 93 0.48 10.87 -1.48
N LYS A 94 1.31 11.69 -0.81
CA LYS A 94 2.09 12.73 -1.47
C LYS A 94 3.04 12.13 -2.51
N ASP A 95 3.78 11.08 -2.13
CA ASP A 95 4.72 10.43 -3.03
C ASP A 95 4.01 9.56 -4.09
N LEU A 96 2.88 8.94 -3.76
CA LEU A 96 2.04 8.20 -4.72
C LEU A 96 1.49 9.14 -5.80
N ARG A 97 0.95 10.31 -5.40
CA ARG A 97 0.49 11.35 -6.34
C ARG A 97 1.62 11.76 -7.27
N LYS A 98 2.80 12.07 -6.72
CA LYS A 98 3.98 12.40 -7.52
C LYS A 98 4.36 11.28 -8.50
N SER A 99 4.36 10.03 -8.02
CA SER A 99 4.71 8.86 -8.84
C SER A 99 3.70 8.62 -9.99
N LEU A 100 2.43 8.95 -9.79
CA LEU A 100 1.39 8.88 -10.82
C LEU A 100 1.53 10.02 -11.83
N GLN A 101 1.85 11.24 -11.37
CA GLN A 101 2.16 12.41 -12.21
C GLN A 101 3.36 12.19 -13.11
N GLU A 102 4.44 11.61 -12.60
CA GLU A 102 5.62 11.22 -13.39
C GLU A 102 5.29 10.19 -14.49
N ARG A 103 4.15 9.50 -14.39
CA ARG A 103 3.67 8.50 -15.35
C ARG A 103 2.52 9.00 -16.23
N GLY A 104 2.17 10.28 -16.15
CA GLY A 104 1.12 10.91 -16.98
C GLY A 104 -0.30 10.83 -16.42
N SER A 105 -0.48 10.44 -15.16
CA SER A 105 -1.78 10.42 -14.46
C SER A 105 -1.76 11.40 -13.27
N ASP A 106 -2.79 11.42 -12.44
CA ASP A 106 -2.75 12.06 -11.11
C ASP A 106 -3.48 11.16 -10.10
N LEU A 107 -3.53 11.56 -8.83
CA LEU A 107 -4.26 10.90 -7.75
C LEU A 107 -5.39 11.79 -7.25
N MET A 108 -6.64 11.39 -7.50
CA MET A 108 -7.80 12.08 -6.98
C MET A 108 -7.91 11.87 -5.46
N ILE A 109 -8.10 12.94 -4.71
CA ILE A 109 -8.33 12.89 -3.26
C ILE A 109 -9.74 13.37 -2.96
N ARG A 110 -10.47 12.56 -2.18
CA ARG A 110 -11.84 12.86 -1.73
C ARG A 110 -12.03 12.50 -0.27
N PHE A 111 -13.03 13.13 0.34
CA PHE A 111 -13.47 12.90 1.71
C PHE A 111 -14.93 12.46 1.69
N GLY A 112 -15.28 11.51 2.56
CA GLY A 112 -16.66 11.06 2.75
C GLY A 112 -16.81 9.55 2.65
N ASN A 113 -18.06 9.10 2.54
CA ASN A 113 -18.35 7.68 2.41
C ASN A 113 -17.96 7.18 1.02
N ALA A 114 -17.16 6.12 0.97
CA ALA A 114 -16.64 5.56 -0.28
C ALA A 114 -17.75 5.26 -1.31
N GLU A 115 -18.90 4.74 -0.89
CA GLU A 115 -20.01 4.39 -1.79
C GLU A 115 -20.56 5.61 -2.54
N ASN A 116 -20.69 6.75 -1.88
CA ASN A 116 -21.22 7.97 -2.47
C ASN A 116 -20.19 8.60 -3.43
N VAL A 117 -18.93 8.66 -2.98
CA VAL A 117 -17.84 9.25 -3.76
C VAL A 117 -17.58 8.43 -5.04
N ILE A 118 -17.51 7.10 -4.94
CA ILE A 118 -17.28 6.22 -6.08
C ILE A 118 -18.45 6.29 -7.06
N GLN A 119 -19.69 6.29 -6.56
CA GLN A 119 -20.87 6.43 -7.42
C GLN A 119 -20.86 7.75 -8.18
N GLN A 120 -20.63 8.86 -7.48
CA GLN A 120 -20.61 10.19 -8.09
C GLN A 120 -19.51 10.28 -9.15
N LEU A 121 -18.30 9.80 -8.83
CA LEU A 121 -17.18 9.80 -9.75
C LEU A 121 -17.47 8.91 -10.97
N ALA A 122 -18.05 7.73 -10.77
CA ALA A 122 -18.38 6.82 -11.86
C ALA A 122 -19.36 7.44 -12.87
N ILE A 123 -20.34 8.22 -12.39
CA ILE A 123 -21.27 8.97 -13.25
C ILE A 123 -20.52 10.10 -13.99
N GLU A 124 -19.71 10.87 -13.27
CA GLU A 124 -18.98 12.03 -13.80
C GLU A 124 -18.06 11.63 -14.95
N VAL A 125 -17.27 10.56 -14.77
CA VAL A 125 -16.25 10.13 -15.75
C VAL A 125 -16.74 9.03 -16.69
N LYS A 126 -18.03 8.66 -16.59
CA LYS A 126 -18.65 7.55 -17.32
C LYS A 126 -17.83 6.27 -17.20
N ALA A 127 -17.43 5.94 -15.97
CA ALA A 127 -16.58 4.79 -15.69
C ALA A 127 -17.33 3.50 -16.04
N THR A 128 -16.61 2.58 -16.69
CA THR A 128 -17.12 1.25 -17.04
C THR A 128 -16.61 0.18 -16.07
N CYS A 129 -15.52 0.47 -15.35
CA CYS A 129 -14.89 -0.43 -14.40
C CYS A 129 -14.34 0.32 -13.19
N VAL A 130 -14.44 -0.29 -12.01
CA VAL A 130 -13.80 0.14 -10.77
C VAL A 130 -12.88 -0.98 -10.30
N PHE A 131 -11.57 -0.73 -10.31
CA PHE A 131 -10.57 -1.63 -9.78
C PHE A 131 -10.30 -1.32 -8.31
N ALA A 132 -10.23 -2.36 -7.46
CA ALA A 132 -9.87 -2.21 -6.05
C ALA A 132 -9.13 -3.46 -5.56
N GLU A 133 -8.16 -3.28 -4.65
CA GLU A 133 -7.53 -4.44 -3.99
C GLU A 133 -8.58 -5.24 -3.21
N GLN A 134 -8.50 -6.57 -3.27
CA GLN A 134 -9.30 -7.45 -2.43
C GLN A 134 -8.76 -7.43 -1.00
N GLU A 135 -9.63 -7.05 -0.07
CA GLU A 135 -9.31 -6.89 1.34
C GLU A 135 -9.60 -8.15 2.15
N VAL A 136 -8.95 -8.25 3.31
CA VAL A 136 -9.21 -9.28 4.34
C VAL A 136 -9.74 -8.72 5.64
N GLU A 137 -9.52 -7.43 5.87
CA GLU A 137 -9.94 -6.78 7.10
C GLU A 137 -11.43 -6.53 7.10
N HIS A 138 -12.10 -6.84 8.21
CA HIS A 138 -13.55 -6.80 8.33
C HIS A 138 -14.14 -5.43 7.94
N GLU A 139 -13.59 -4.33 8.43
CA GLU A 139 -14.09 -2.98 8.14
C GLU A 139 -13.94 -2.61 6.67
N LEU A 140 -12.84 -3.01 6.03
CA LEU A 140 -12.62 -2.77 4.61
C LEU A 140 -13.53 -3.63 3.75
N LEU A 141 -13.72 -4.91 4.11
CA LEU A 141 -14.70 -5.79 3.48
C LEU A 141 -16.12 -5.22 3.57
N PHE A 142 -16.50 -4.68 4.73
CA PHE A 142 -17.78 -4.01 4.93
C PHE A 142 -17.94 -2.81 4.01
N VAL A 143 -16.96 -1.89 3.96
CA VAL A 143 -17.02 -0.73 3.05
C VAL A 143 -17.11 -1.18 1.59
N MET A 144 -16.34 -2.19 1.18
CA MET A 144 -16.38 -2.72 -0.18
C MET A 144 -17.73 -3.35 -0.53
N ASP A 145 -18.35 -4.08 0.38
CA ASP A 145 -19.69 -4.64 0.19
C ASP A 145 -20.75 -3.53 0.05
N VAL A 146 -20.68 -2.48 0.87
CA VAL A 146 -21.55 -1.31 0.77
C VAL A 146 -21.39 -0.61 -0.58
N VAL A 147 -20.15 -0.36 -1.02
CA VAL A 147 -19.85 0.21 -2.35
C VAL A 147 -20.44 -0.67 -3.46
N ASN A 148 -20.25 -1.99 -3.40
CA ASN A 148 -20.76 -2.93 -4.40
C ASN A 148 -22.28 -2.94 -4.49
N LYS A 149 -22.97 -2.96 -3.34
CA LYS A 149 -24.43 -2.87 -3.28
C LYS A 149 -24.93 -1.53 -3.82
N HIS A 150 -24.24 -0.45 -3.51
CA HIS A 150 -24.62 0.90 -3.92
C HIS A 150 -24.41 1.14 -5.43
N LEU A 151 -23.35 0.59 -6.02
CA LEU A 151 -23.14 0.63 -7.47
C LEU A 151 -24.19 -0.23 -8.21
N LYS A 152 -24.56 -1.40 -7.67
CA LYS A 152 -25.60 -2.26 -8.26
C LYS A 152 -27.01 -1.67 -8.21
N SER A 153 -27.29 -0.80 -7.24
CA SER A 153 -28.60 -0.15 -7.11
C SER A 153 -28.72 1.14 -7.93
N MET A 154 -27.67 1.53 -8.66
CA MET A 154 -27.68 2.69 -9.54
C MET A 154 -28.74 2.56 -10.64
N LYS A 155 -29.62 3.54 -10.72
CA LYS A 155 -30.60 3.69 -11.81
C LYS A 155 -30.06 4.69 -12.84
N VAL A 156 -28.99 4.33 -13.54
CA VAL A 156 -28.36 5.21 -14.54
C VAL A 156 -28.63 4.66 -15.95
N PRO A 157 -28.83 5.53 -16.97
CA PRO A 157 -29.01 5.09 -18.36
C PRO A 157 -27.76 4.46 -19.01
N GLN A 158 -26.59 4.58 -18.37
CA GLN A 158 -25.31 4.02 -18.81
C GLN A 158 -25.09 2.63 -18.23
N ASP A 159 -24.14 1.89 -18.81
CA ASP A 159 -23.68 0.61 -18.26
C ASP A 159 -23.23 0.79 -16.81
N ILE A 160 -23.82 0.01 -15.90
CA ILE A 160 -23.44 0.00 -14.49
C ILE A 160 -21.97 -0.41 -14.40
N PRO A 161 -21.09 0.39 -13.75
CA PRO A 161 -19.69 0.04 -13.65
C PRO A 161 -19.51 -1.28 -12.93
N ARG A 162 -18.72 -2.18 -13.51
CA ARG A 162 -18.36 -3.44 -12.84
C ARG A 162 -17.25 -3.18 -11.83
N ILE A 163 -17.30 -3.82 -10.66
CA ILE A 163 -16.18 -3.82 -9.72
C ILE A 163 -15.29 -5.03 -10.01
N GLU A 164 -14.02 -4.77 -10.28
CA GLU A 164 -12.99 -5.81 -10.44
C GLU A 164 -12.03 -5.78 -9.26
N LEU A 165 -12.07 -6.88 -8.48
CA LEU A 165 -11.16 -7.06 -7.37
C LEU A 165 -9.88 -7.73 -7.84
N TRP A 166 -8.74 -7.17 -7.44
CA TRP A 166 -7.43 -7.71 -7.76
C TRP A 166 -6.70 -8.17 -6.49
N LYS A 167 -5.74 -9.09 -6.65
CA LYS A 167 -4.86 -9.58 -5.57
C LYS A 167 -3.41 -9.49 -6.01
N THR A 168 -2.48 -9.35 -5.07
CA THR A 168 -1.05 -9.60 -5.30
C THR A 168 -0.75 -11.06 -4.94
N PRO A 169 -0.77 -12.02 -5.89
CA PRO A 169 -0.43 -13.40 -5.55
C PRO A 169 1.05 -13.46 -5.17
N PHE A 170 1.35 -13.83 -3.92
CA PHE A 170 2.73 -14.01 -3.50
C PHE A 170 3.28 -15.34 -4.04
N TYR A 171 2.49 -16.42 -4.01
CA TYR A 171 2.88 -17.75 -4.52
C TYR A 171 2.26 -18.07 -5.88
N ASP A 172 2.98 -18.83 -6.72
CA ASP A 172 2.58 -19.25 -8.08
C ASP A 172 1.62 -20.45 -8.13
N VAL A 173 0.77 -20.60 -7.10
CA VAL A 173 -0.21 -21.69 -7.03
C VAL A 173 -1.50 -21.19 -6.40
N LYS A 174 -2.65 -21.64 -6.91
CA LYS A 174 -3.90 -21.55 -6.15
C LYS A 174 -3.76 -22.46 -4.95
N VAL A 175 -3.47 -21.90 -3.78
CA VAL A 175 -3.45 -22.63 -2.51
C VAL A 175 -4.89 -23.10 -2.23
N GLN A 176 -5.30 -24.22 -2.82
CA GLN A 176 -6.64 -24.81 -2.68
C GLN A 176 -6.73 -25.68 -1.42
N THR A 177 -5.59 -26.19 -0.93
CA THR A 177 -5.47 -26.87 0.34
C THR A 177 -4.53 -26.08 1.22
N LEU A 178 -5.11 -25.37 2.19
CA LEU A 178 -4.38 -24.75 3.27
C LEU A 178 -3.63 -25.84 4.05
N ALA A 179 -2.33 -25.62 4.26
CA ALA A 179 -1.62 -26.36 5.29
C ALA A 179 -2.25 -26.05 6.66
N SER A 180 -2.39 -27.06 7.52
CA SER A 180 -2.98 -26.92 8.86
C SER A 180 -2.12 -26.12 9.84
N SER A 181 -0.86 -25.86 9.49
CA SER A 181 0.10 -25.08 10.30
C SER A 181 1.05 -24.29 9.39
N TYR A 182 1.70 -23.28 9.97
CA TYR A 182 2.76 -22.53 9.28
C TYR A 182 3.95 -23.43 8.90
N ASP A 183 4.37 -24.33 9.78
CA ASP A 183 5.47 -25.27 9.52
C ASP A 183 5.16 -26.21 8.34
N ASP A 184 3.92 -26.67 8.23
CA ASP A 184 3.49 -27.49 7.10
C ASP A 184 3.41 -26.68 5.81
N PHE A 185 3.07 -25.38 5.92
CA PHE A 185 3.09 -24.46 4.79
C PHE A 185 4.52 -24.24 4.27
N GLU A 186 5.50 -24.05 5.15
CA GLU A 186 6.90 -23.88 4.76
C GLU A 186 7.48 -25.11 4.03
N LYS A 187 7.06 -26.32 4.43
CA LYS A 187 7.46 -27.58 3.78
C LYS A 187 7.02 -27.66 2.31
N LEU A 188 5.98 -26.93 1.91
CA LEU A 188 5.50 -26.91 0.52
C LEU A 188 6.50 -26.28 -0.46
N ARG A 189 7.44 -25.44 0.03
CA ARG A 189 8.47 -24.76 -0.78
C ARG A 189 7.89 -24.11 -2.04
N LEU A 190 6.75 -23.44 -1.90
CA LEU A 190 6.05 -22.79 -3.01
C LEU A 190 6.93 -21.70 -3.64
N GLN A 191 6.92 -21.62 -4.97
CA GLN A 191 7.67 -20.58 -5.67
C GLN A 191 6.96 -19.23 -5.52
N VAL A 192 7.73 -18.22 -5.12
CA VAL A 192 7.27 -16.83 -5.03
C VAL A 192 7.29 -16.23 -6.43
N THR A 193 6.21 -15.53 -6.80
CA THR A 193 6.11 -14.89 -8.11
C THR A 193 7.02 -13.66 -8.19
N THR A 194 7.41 -13.26 -9.40
CA THR A 194 8.21 -12.05 -9.61
C THR A 194 7.35 -10.79 -9.55
N PRO A 195 7.87 -9.68 -9.01
CA PRO A 195 7.16 -8.40 -9.03
C PRO A 195 6.78 -7.98 -10.45
N LEU A 196 5.59 -7.40 -10.60
CA LEU A 196 5.12 -6.83 -11.86
C LEU A 196 5.79 -5.49 -12.14
N GLN A 197 6.11 -5.25 -13.40
CA GLN A 197 6.60 -3.96 -13.86
C GLN A 197 5.53 -3.25 -14.68
N LEU A 198 5.39 -1.95 -14.42
CA LEU A 198 4.52 -1.06 -15.17
C LEU A 198 5.35 0.01 -15.85
N SER A 199 5.15 0.22 -17.15
CA SER A 199 5.92 1.16 -17.96
C SER A 199 5.25 2.52 -18.14
N THR A 200 3.95 2.58 -18.47
CA THR A 200 3.27 3.83 -18.82
C THR A 200 1.79 3.75 -18.43
N LEU A 201 1.21 4.88 -18.04
CA LEU A 201 -0.22 4.99 -17.76
C LEU A 201 -0.94 5.76 -18.88
N PRO A 202 -2.20 5.41 -19.20
CA PRO A 202 -3.01 6.22 -20.07
C PRO A 202 -3.20 7.60 -19.43
N GLY A 203 -2.89 8.65 -20.19
CA GLY A 203 -3.10 10.01 -19.75
C GLY A 203 -4.60 10.32 -19.63
N ALA A 204 -5.02 10.90 -18.50
CA ALA A 204 -6.34 11.47 -18.40
C ALA A 204 -6.33 12.84 -19.08
N GLU A 205 -6.63 12.90 -20.39
CA GLU A 205 -7.03 14.15 -21.07
C GLU A 205 -8.46 14.53 -20.63
N MET A 206 -8.68 14.69 -19.33
CA MET A 206 -9.95 15.06 -18.73
C MET A 206 -9.68 16.19 -17.73
N GLU A 207 -10.36 17.32 -17.91
CA GLU A 207 -10.36 18.40 -16.92
C GLU A 207 -11.18 17.94 -15.70
N LEU A 208 -10.51 17.29 -14.75
CA LEU A 208 -11.09 16.82 -13.49
C LEU A 208 -10.53 17.62 -12.31
N ASP A 209 -11.36 17.81 -11.28
CA ASP A 209 -10.87 18.29 -9.98
C ASP A 209 -10.17 17.14 -9.26
N TRP A 210 -8.83 17.11 -9.28
CA TRP A 210 -8.05 16.08 -8.59
C TRP A 210 -8.06 16.22 -7.05
N GLY A 211 -8.57 17.32 -6.51
CA GLY A 211 -8.56 17.62 -5.08
C GLY A 211 -7.16 17.93 -4.54
N ASN A 212 -7.10 18.67 -3.43
CA ASN A 212 -5.83 18.98 -2.77
C ASN A 212 -5.37 17.82 -1.87
N LEU A 213 -4.04 17.65 -1.74
CA LEU A 213 -3.50 16.80 -0.69
C LEU A 213 -3.79 17.45 0.67
N PRO A 214 -4.49 16.77 1.59
CA PRO A 214 -4.82 17.35 2.88
C PRO A 214 -3.61 17.41 3.79
N GLY A 215 -3.63 18.38 4.71
CA GLY A 215 -2.76 18.38 5.87
C GLY A 215 -3.28 17.46 6.98
N TYR A 216 -2.46 17.26 8.00
CA TYR A 216 -2.83 16.50 9.19
C TYR A 216 -4.07 17.09 9.89
N ASP A 217 -4.13 18.42 10.01
CA ASP A 217 -5.24 19.12 10.65
C ASP A 217 -6.55 18.99 9.87
N ASP A 218 -6.50 18.89 8.53
CA ASP A 218 -7.68 18.67 7.69
C ASP A 218 -8.30 17.30 7.98
N ILE A 219 -7.46 16.26 8.10
CA ILE A 219 -7.94 14.90 8.43
C ILE A 219 -8.49 14.86 9.86
N LYS A 220 -7.79 15.50 10.82
CA LYS A 220 -8.27 15.59 12.20
C LYS A 220 -9.61 16.33 12.30
N GLY A 221 -9.74 17.45 11.60
CA GLY A 221 -10.98 18.22 11.50
C GLY A 221 -12.11 17.39 10.90
N PHE A 222 -11.83 16.68 9.81
CA PHE A 222 -12.78 15.74 9.21
C PHE A 222 -13.25 14.70 10.23
N MET A 223 -12.33 13.97 10.87
CA MET A 223 -12.67 12.95 11.87
C MET A 223 -13.47 13.51 13.06
N ALA A 224 -13.17 14.73 13.51
CA ALA A 224 -13.90 15.39 14.58
C ALA A 224 -15.33 15.75 14.19
N ASN A 225 -15.54 16.21 12.95
CA ASN A 225 -16.88 16.57 12.44
C ASN A 225 -17.83 15.37 12.40
N ASN A 226 -17.33 14.17 12.14
CA ASN A 226 -18.18 12.97 12.19
C ASN A 226 -18.57 12.58 13.60
N ARG A 227 -17.67 12.75 14.58
CA ARG A 227 -18.01 12.54 16.00
C ARG A 227 -19.10 13.52 16.44
N ARG A 228 -19.00 14.78 16.00
CA ARG A 228 -20.05 15.79 16.24
C ARG A 228 -21.37 15.38 15.60
N LYS A 229 -21.39 14.98 14.33
CA LYS A 229 -22.62 14.45 13.68
C LYS A 229 -23.21 13.27 14.43
N SER A 230 -22.40 12.29 14.82
CA SER A 230 -22.88 11.15 15.60
C SER A 230 -23.41 11.59 16.97
N GLN A 231 -22.74 12.52 17.65
CA GLN A 231 -23.17 13.04 18.94
C GLN A 231 -24.42 13.91 18.84
N ASP A 232 -24.58 14.67 17.76
CA ASP A 232 -25.78 15.44 17.43
C ASP A 232 -26.93 14.51 17.07
N ASP A 233 -26.69 13.41 16.33
CA ASP A 233 -27.68 12.36 16.07
C ASP A 233 -28.11 11.65 17.38
N TRP A 234 -27.17 11.33 18.27
CA TRP A 234 -27.46 10.79 19.59
C TRP A 234 -28.18 11.79 20.50
N ASN A 235 -27.81 13.07 20.44
CA ASN A 235 -28.48 14.14 21.17
C ASN A 235 -29.88 14.39 20.62
N MET A 236 -30.09 14.29 19.30
CA MET A 236 -31.39 14.38 18.65
C MET A 236 -32.27 13.19 19.04
N ILE A 237 -31.73 11.97 19.08
CA ILE A 237 -32.45 10.79 19.59
C ILE A 237 -32.82 10.96 21.06
N LYS A 238 -31.90 11.49 21.89
CA LYS A 238 -32.19 11.82 23.30
C LYS A 238 -33.22 12.94 23.43
N GLU A 239 -33.19 13.97 22.59
CA GLU A 239 -34.16 15.07 22.53
C GLU A 239 -35.54 14.64 22.02
N THR A 240 -35.63 13.50 21.32
CA THR A 240 -36.90 12.91 20.84
C THR A 240 -37.44 11.83 21.81
N SER A 241 -36.76 11.57 22.94
CA SER A 241 -37.25 10.71 24.02
C SER A 241 -38.46 11.36 24.72
N ALA A 242 -39.37 10.55 25.26
CA ALA A 242 -40.52 11.06 26.04
C ALA A 242 -40.09 11.90 27.27
N GLU A 243 -38.87 11.68 27.76
CA GLU A 243 -38.30 12.40 28.91
C GLU A 243 -37.88 13.85 28.57
N THR A 244 -37.39 14.10 27.36
CA THR A 244 -37.00 15.45 26.90
C THR A 244 -38.18 16.28 26.42
N LEU A 245 -39.28 15.65 25.99
CA LEU A 245 -40.55 16.34 25.71
C LEU A 245 -41.19 16.92 26.99
N LEU A 246 -40.98 16.28 28.15
CA LEU A 246 -41.42 16.78 29.46
C LEU A 246 -40.40 17.74 30.10
N GLY A 247 -39.11 17.59 29.80
CA GLY A 247 -38.05 18.46 30.32
C GLY A 247 -37.94 19.83 29.64
N ARG A 248 -38.52 20.03 28.45
CA ARG A 248 -38.40 21.27 27.65
C ARG A 248 -39.22 22.46 28.17
N GLU A 249 -40.02 22.27 29.22
CA GLU A 249 -40.80 23.33 29.87
C GLU A 249 -40.02 24.06 30.99
N MET A 250 -38.84 23.57 31.35
CA MET A 250 -38.01 24.11 32.43
C MET A 250 -36.57 24.26 31.93
N LEU A 251 -35.98 25.45 32.08
CA LEU A 251 -34.57 25.78 31.81
C LEU A 251 -34.27 26.32 30.40
N LYS A 252 -34.84 27.50 30.12
CA LYS A 252 -34.10 28.55 29.42
C LYS A 252 -32.96 29.06 30.31
N SER A 253 -31.83 29.38 29.68
CA SER A 253 -30.69 30.22 30.12
C SER A 253 -29.41 29.51 30.62
N ARG A 254 -28.36 29.46 29.77
CA ARG A 254 -27.14 30.31 29.82
C ARG A 254 -25.96 29.72 29.01
N GLU A 255 -25.44 30.53 28.10
CA GLU A 255 -24.12 30.49 27.41
C GLU A 255 -22.97 30.85 28.38
N SER A 256 -21.66 30.72 28.13
CA SER A 256 -20.76 30.09 27.13
C SER A 256 -19.32 30.27 27.67
N GLY A 257 -18.31 29.56 27.12
CA GLY A 257 -16.92 30.01 27.14
C GLY A 257 -15.85 28.91 27.09
N GLU A 258 -15.18 28.74 25.94
CA GLU A 258 -13.95 27.94 25.83
C GLU A 258 -12.81 28.73 25.17
N ARG A 259 -11.59 28.53 25.69
CA ARG A 259 -10.35 29.20 25.29
C ARG A 259 -9.56 28.36 24.28
N SER A 260 -9.02 29.05 23.28
CA SER A 260 -8.15 28.52 22.23
C SER A 260 -6.70 28.35 22.70
N TYR A 261 -6.07 27.22 22.34
CA TYR A 261 -4.62 27.01 22.38
C TYR A 261 -4.13 26.74 20.95
N GLY A 262 -3.31 27.65 20.42
CA GLY A 262 -2.75 27.58 19.08
C GLY A 262 -1.47 26.74 19.02
N PHE A 263 -1.39 25.88 18.00
CA PHE A 263 -0.17 25.15 17.64
C PHE A 263 0.47 25.77 16.41
N ARG A 264 1.79 25.99 16.48
CA ARG A 264 2.60 26.67 15.46
C ARG A 264 2.92 25.73 14.31
N GLN A 265 2.55 26.19 13.11
CA GLN A 265 2.94 25.65 11.83
C GLN A 265 4.45 25.80 11.61
N ILE A 266 5.18 24.68 11.54
CA ILE A 266 6.59 24.67 11.17
C ILE A 266 6.69 24.55 9.65
N LYS A 267 7.25 25.60 9.04
CA LYS A 267 7.55 25.71 7.62
C LYS A 267 8.60 24.68 7.20
N SER A 268 8.39 24.13 6.01
CA SER A 268 9.32 23.28 5.29
C SER A 268 10.56 24.04 4.85
N GLU A 269 11.74 23.61 5.28
CA GLU A 269 12.99 23.86 4.57
C GLU A 269 13.53 22.52 4.05
N GLU A 270 13.80 22.50 2.75
CA GLU A 270 14.35 21.38 2.01
C GLU A 270 15.82 21.17 2.39
N SER A 271 16.07 20.40 3.45
CA SER A 271 17.35 19.69 3.63
C SER A 271 17.15 18.47 4.54
N ASN A 272 17.65 17.30 4.09
CA ASN A 272 17.52 15.97 4.70
C ASN A 272 16.08 15.40 4.81
N LYS A 273 15.56 14.83 3.72
CA LYS A 273 14.35 13.99 3.78
C LYS A 273 14.67 12.66 4.46
N SER A 274 14.56 12.63 5.79
CA SER A 274 14.57 11.40 6.58
C SER A 274 13.51 10.42 6.06
N VAL A 275 13.84 9.12 6.08
CA VAL A 275 12.86 8.07 5.76
C VAL A 275 11.92 7.75 6.92
N PHE A 276 12.21 8.30 8.11
CA PHE A 276 11.39 8.18 9.31
C PHE A 276 10.47 9.40 9.44
N VAL A 277 9.44 9.44 8.59
CA VAL A 277 8.60 10.63 8.34
C VAL A 277 7.64 11.00 9.46
N THR A 278 7.52 10.16 10.50
CA THR A 278 6.60 10.39 11.63
C THR A 278 7.28 11.17 12.74
N GLN A 279 6.50 11.83 13.60
CA GLN A 279 7.03 12.55 14.77
C GLN A 279 7.83 11.64 15.71
N LYS A 280 7.42 10.37 15.83
CA LYS A 280 8.13 9.37 16.65
C LYS A 280 9.45 8.90 16.00
N GLY A 281 9.57 9.00 14.68
CA GLY A 281 10.81 8.74 13.96
C GLY A 281 11.35 7.31 14.10
N ASN A 282 10.48 6.31 14.23
CA ASN A 282 10.79 4.92 14.53
C ASN A 282 10.31 3.94 13.46
N VAL A 283 9.46 4.39 12.54
CA VAL A 283 8.91 3.60 11.43
C VAL A 283 9.32 4.20 10.10
N VAL A 284 9.63 3.34 9.14
CA VAL A 284 9.93 3.70 7.76
C VAL A 284 8.65 4.15 7.07
N GLY A 285 8.72 5.31 6.41
CA GLY A 285 7.63 5.88 5.63
C GLY A 285 8.13 6.59 4.38
N GLY A 286 7.32 7.54 3.88
CA GLY A 286 7.49 8.11 2.55
C GLY A 286 6.85 7.23 1.48
N GLY A 287 7.26 7.41 0.23
CA GLY A 287 6.81 6.62 -0.90
C GLY A 287 7.64 5.38 -1.17
N THR A 288 7.21 4.61 -2.17
CA THR A 288 7.83 3.33 -2.57
C THR A 288 9.33 3.42 -2.77
N TYR A 289 9.85 4.48 -3.40
CA TYR A 289 11.28 4.66 -3.61
C TYR A 289 12.06 4.80 -2.29
N SER A 290 11.59 5.68 -1.39
CA SER A 290 12.21 5.91 -0.08
C SER A 290 12.23 4.63 0.75
N VAL A 291 11.11 3.89 0.76
CA VAL A 291 11.00 2.60 1.46
C VAL A 291 11.92 1.54 0.84
N LEU A 292 12.05 1.48 -0.48
CA LEU A 292 12.98 0.55 -1.15
C LEU A 292 14.46 0.90 -0.89
N ASN A 293 14.80 2.18 -0.82
CA ASN A 293 16.14 2.61 -0.44
C ASN A 293 16.45 2.24 1.02
N ALA A 294 15.50 2.45 1.94
CA ALA A 294 15.62 2.00 3.33
C ALA A 294 15.72 0.47 3.43
N LEU A 295 14.95 -0.28 2.64
CA LEU A 295 15.06 -1.75 2.57
C LEU A 295 16.46 -2.16 2.10
N SER A 296 17.01 -1.46 1.11
CA SER A 296 18.38 -1.72 0.62
C SER A 296 19.42 -1.48 1.70
N ALA A 297 19.26 -0.43 2.52
CA ALA A 297 20.10 -0.15 3.68
C ALA A 297 19.96 -1.24 4.76
N TYR A 298 18.72 -1.65 5.07
CA TYR A 298 18.41 -2.70 6.04
C TYR A 298 19.07 -4.04 5.67
N LEU A 299 18.92 -4.47 4.41
CA LEU A 299 19.52 -5.72 3.94
C LEU A 299 21.06 -5.69 4.03
N ARG A 300 21.67 -4.52 3.85
CA ARG A 300 23.11 -4.28 3.85
C ARG A 300 23.66 -3.75 5.18
N TYR A 301 22.95 -3.99 6.29
CA TYR A 301 23.34 -3.47 7.60
C TYR A 301 24.77 -3.83 8.04
N LEU A 302 25.24 -5.04 7.71
CA LEU A 302 26.59 -5.49 8.06
C LEU A 302 27.67 -5.06 7.05
N GLU A 303 27.28 -4.40 5.96
CA GLU A 303 28.22 -3.83 5.01
C GLU A 303 28.62 -2.43 5.49
N GLY A 304 29.92 -2.18 5.63
CA GLY A 304 30.40 -0.83 5.89
C GLY A 304 30.00 0.08 4.74
N THR A 305 29.14 1.07 5.01
CA THR A 305 28.65 2.02 4.00
C THR A 305 29.19 3.42 4.29
N ALA A 306 29.63 4.12 3.25
CA ALA A 306 29.96 5.55 3.30
C ALA A 306 28.77 6.43 2.95
N ARG A 307 27.56 5.86 2.83
CA ARG A 307 26.33 6.58 2.47
C ARG A 307 25.63 7.13 3.70
N ASP A 308 25.56 8.47 3.77
CA ASP A 308 24.88 9.18 4.85
C ASP A 308 23.39 8.82 4.96
N ASP A 309 22.71 8.56 3.84
CA ASP A 309 21.27 8.21 3.83
C ASP A 309 20.97 6.80 4.35
N TRP A 310 21.98 5.93 4.45
CA TRP A 310 21.84 4.59 5.04
C TRP A 310 22.22 4.57 6.52
N GLN A 311 23.08 5.50 6.95
CA GLN A 311 23.51 5.62 8.34
C GLN A 311 22.33 5.80 9.30
N GLU A 312 21.35 6.63 8.92
CA GLU A 312 20.12 6.84 9.70
C GLU A 312 19.36 5.52 9.92
N VAL A 313 19.19 4.73 8.86
CA VAL A 313 18.49 3.43 8.93
C VAL A 313 19.27 2.44 9.79
N HIS A 314 20.60 2.42 9.67
CA HIS A 314 21.48 1.54 10.47
C HIS A 314 21.44 1.88 11.96
N ASP A 315 21.40 3.17 12.31
CA ASP A 315 21.31 3.61 13.70
C ASP A 315 19.96 3.25 14.32
N LYS A 316 18.86 3.41 13.55
CA LYS A 316 17.52 3.01 13.98
C LYS A 316 17.38 1.49 14.11
N LEU A 317 17.99 0.75 13.19
CA LEU A 317 18.04 -0.71 13.24
C LEU A 317 18.73 -1.18 14.52
N ARG A 318 19.91 -0.64 14.84
CA ARG A 318 20.64 -0.94 16.07
C ARG A 318 19.80 -0.68 17.32
N ALA A 319 19.03 0.40 17.35
CA ALA A 319 18.12 0.70 18.46
C ALA A 319 16.95 -0.32 18.56
N SER A 320 16.44 -0.78 17.42
CA SER A 320 15.33 -1.74 17.34
C SER A 320 15.75 -3.19 17.64
N GLU A 321 16.98 -3.57 17.33
CA GLU A 321 17.55 -4.92 17.53
C GLU A 321 17.89 -5.23 18.99
N ASN A 322 17.80 -4.26 19.89
CA ASN A 322 17.88 -4.51 21.35
C ASN A 322 16.75 -5.43 21.88
N ARG A 323 15.81 -5.85 21.02
CA ARG A 323 14.78 -6.87 21.28
C ARG A 323 14.91 -7.99 20.23
N ASN A 324 14.93 -9.25 20.67
CA ASN A 324 15.10 -10.42 19.78
C ASN A 324 14.08 -10.45 18.62
N GLY A 325 14.58 -10.55 17.38
CA GLY A 325 13.85 -11.06 16.20
C GLY A 325 12.79 -10.18 15.55
N ALA A 326 12.51 -8.97 16.06
CA ALA A 326 11.36 -8.16 15.60
C ALA A 326 11.70 -6.93 14.73
N SER A 327 12.97 -6.73 14.37
CA SER A 327 13.44 -5.45 13.82
C SER A 327 12.82 -5.09 12.47
N PHE A 328 12.58 -6.07 11.59
CA PHE A 328 11.99 -5.80 10.28
C PHE A 328 10.56 -5.25 10.41
N ASN A 329 9.69 -5.95 11.15
CA ASN A 329 8.31 -5.50 11.34
C ASN A 329 8.23 -4.20 12.13
N ALA A 330 9.15 -3.97 13.08
CA ALA A 330 9.21 -2.71 13.83
C ALA A 330 9.47 -1.50 12.91
N LEU A 331 10.36 -1.65 11.91
CA LEU A 331 10.71 -0.58 10.99
C LEU A 331 9.76 -0.51 9.79
N PHE A 332 9.50 -1.62 9.11
CA PHE A 332 8.80 -1.69 7.82
C PHE A 332 7.35 -2.17 7.90
N GLY A 333 6.88 -2.59 9.08
CA GLY A 333 5.54 -3.17 9.25
C GLY A 333 4.43 -2.24 8.78
N SER A 334 4.51 -0.96 9.14
CA SER A 334 3.53 0.04 8.71
C SER A 334 3.56 0.29 7.20
N ALA A 335 4.75 0.35 6.60
CA ALA A 335 4.89 0.49 5.15
C ALA A 335 4.31 -0.72 4.37
N LEU A 336 4.46 -1.92 4.92
CA LEU A 336 3.82 -3.13 4.39
C LEU A 336 2.31 -3.17 4.60
N SER A 337 1.80 -2.57 5.68
CA SER A 337 0.35 -2.54 5.96
C SER A 337 -0.38 -1.48 5.13
N LEU A 338 0.29 -0.40 4.77
CA LEU A 338 -0.22 0.60 3.83
C LEU A 338 0.04 0.23 2.36
N GLY A 339 0.73 -0.88 2.11
CA GLY A 339 1.08 -1.35 0.77
C GLY A 339 1.98 -0.39 -0.02
N ILE A 340 2.77 0.45 0.68
CA ILE A 340 3.78 1.34 0.08
C ILE A 340 4.86 0.51 -0.63
N ILE A 341 5.11 -0.69 -0.11
CA ILE A 341 5.92 -1.74 -0.73
C ILE A 341 5.14 -3.06 -0.66
N SER A 342 5.18 -3.86 -1.73
CA SER A 342 4.53 -5.17 -1.71
C SER A 342 5.39 -6.20 -0.99
N ARG A 343 4.74 -7.20 -0.38
CA ARG A 343 5.41 -8.38 0.19
C ARG A 343 6.32 -9.05 -0.84
N ARG A 344 5.80 -9.24 -2.06
CA ARG A 344 6.51 -9.84 -3.18
C ARG A 344 7.77 -9.06 -3.55
N ARG A 345 7.72 -7.72 -3.50
CA ARG A 345 8.88 -6.88 -3.76
C ARG A 345 9.95 -6.99 -2.68
N VAL A 346 9.57 -6.98 -1.41
CA VAL A 346 10.51 -7.22 -0.30
C VAL A 346 11.23 -8.55 -0.47
N HIS A 347 10.47 -9.63 -0.72
CA HIS A 347 11.05 -10.95 -0.96
C HIS A 347 12.01 -10.94 -2.14
N TYR A 348 11.61 -10.34 -3.27
CA TYR A 348 12.44 -10.22 -4.46
C TYR A 348 13.77 -9.52 -4.18
N GLU A 349 13.77 -8.36 -3.52
CA GLU A 349 14.99 -7.62 -3.21
C GLU A 349 15.90 -8.38 -2.24
N ALA A 350 15.33 -9.04 -1.23
CA ALA A 350 16.09 -9.86 -0.28
C ALA A 350 16.80 -11.03 -0.97
N ILE A 351 16.09 -11.77 -1.83
CA ILE A 351 16.65 -12.89 -2.59
C ILE A 351 17.65 -12.42 -3.65
N LYS A 352 17.38 -11.30 -4.32
CA LYS A 352 18.30 -10.70 -5.28
C LYS A 352 19.63 -10.37 -4.61
N TYR A 353 19.59 -9.68 -3.47
CA TYR A 353 20.79 -9.34 -2.71
C TYR A 353 21.54 -10.56 -2.17
N GLU A 354 20.85 -11.58 -1.64
CA GLU A 354 21.48 -12.83 -1.19
C GLU A 354 22.26 -13.51 -2.33
N LYS A 355 21.68 -13.53 -3.55
CA LYS A 355 22.35 -14.07 -4.74
C LYS A 355 23.56 -13.23 -5.12
N GLU A 356 23.44 -11.90 -5.18
CA GLU A 356 24.55 -11.00 -5.52
C GLU A 356 25.76 -11.22 -4.59
N ARG A 357 25.50 -11.38 -3.29
CA ARG A 357 26.55 -11.59 -2.27
C ARG A 357 27.20 -12.98 -2.32
N LYS A 358 26.53 -13.96 -2.94
CA LYS A 358 26.97 -15.37 -3.05
C LYS A 358 27.26 -15.80 -4.49
N ALA A 359 27.75 -14.88 -5.32
CA ALA A 359 28.12 -15.16 -6.72
C ALA A 359 27.00 -15.84 -7.54
N GLY A 360 25.73 -15.49 -7.26
CA GLY A 360 24.53 -15.98 -7.93
C GLY A 360 23.83 -17.17 -7.27
N PHE A 361 24.39 -17.75 -6.19
CA PHE A 361 23.86 -18.96 -5.56
C PHE A 361 23.03 -18.67 -4.30
N LEU A 362 21.91 -19.38 -4.15
CA LEU A 362 21.20 -19.47 -2.88
C LEU A 362 21.70 -20.69 -2.11
N SER A 363 22.05 -20.50 -0.84
CA SER A 363 22.52 -21.58 0.02
C SER A 363 21.39 -22.54 0.38
N PRO A 364 21.61 -23.87 0.34
CA PRO A 364 20.62 -24.84 0.80
C PRO A 364 20.45 -24.83 2.33
N PHE A 365 21.38 -24.20 3.07
CA PHE A 365 21.39 -24.13 4.53
C PHE A 365 20.74 -22.85 5.10
N GLY A 366 20.01 -22.10 4.27
CA GLY A 366 19.35 -20.86 4.67
C GLY A 366 20.12 -19.59 4.29
N TYR A 367 19.62 -18.44 4.78
CA TYR A 367 20.13 -17.11 4.44
C TYR A 367 21.42 -16.76 5.17
N SER A 368 22.32 -16.06 4.50
CA SER A 368 23.63 -15.69 5.10
C SER A 368 23.62 -14.49 6.02
N ALA A 369 22.55 -13.70 6.03
CA ALA A 369 22.42 -12.53 6.89
C ALA A 369 21.09 -12.57 7.64
N ALA A 370 21.12 -12.20 8.93
CA ALA A 370 19.94 -12.16 9.78
C ALA A 370 18.88 -11.18 9.26
N THR A 371 19.29 -10.07 8.65
CA THR A 371 18.38 -9.09 8.02
C THR A 371 17.63 -9.67 6.82
N ILE A 372 18.29 -10.48 5.99
CA ILE A 372 17.65 -11.19 4.87
C ILE A 372 16.62 -12.19 5.40
N ALA A 373 17.00 -12.99 6.40
CA ALA A 373 16.10 -13.95 7.03
C ALA A 373 14.87 -13.25 7.62
N ALA A 374 15.07 -12.20 8.42
CA ALA A 374 13.99 -11.44 9.05
C ALA A 374 13.04 -10.79 8.03
N ALA A 375 13.56 -10.22 6.94
CA ALA A 375 12.74 -9.64 5.89
C ALA A 375 11.88 -10.69 5.17
N VAL A 376 12.46 -11.84 4.82
CA VAL A 376 11.76 -12.93 4.13
C VAL A 376 10.72 -13.58 5.04
N GLU A 377 11.10 -13.93 6.27
CA GLU A 377 10.21 -14.57 7.25
C GLU A 377 9.01 -13.67 7.57
N ALA A 378 9.22 -12.36 7.72
CA ALA A 378 8.15 -11.40 7.97
C ALA A 378 7.09 -11.36 6.85
N VAL A 379 7.52 -11.33 5.58
CA VAL A 379 6.57 -11.26 4.46
C VAL A 379 5.90 -12.59 4.16
N CYS A 380 6.61 -13.71 4.33
CA CYS A 380 6.03 -15.05 4.21
C CYS A 380 4.98 -15.30 5.30
N SER A 381 5.29 -14.97 6.56
CA SER A 381 4.35 -15.09 7.69
C SER A 381 3.09 -14.25 7.47
N LYS A 382 3.24 -13.00 7.00
CA LYS A 382 2.10 -12.11 6.72
C LYS A 382 1.24 -12.63 5.56
N GLU A 383 1.83 -13.27 4.56
CA GLU A 383 1.09 -13.90 3.46
C GLU A 383 0.27 -15.09 3.98
N VAL A 384 0.88 -16.00 4.76
CA VAL A 384 0.17 -17.17 5.30
C VAL A 384 -1.04 -16.75 6.13
N LEU A 385 -0.89 -15.73 6.99
CA LEU A 385 -2.00 -15.14 7.75
C LEU A 385 -3.11 -14.60 6.85
N THR A 386 -2.77 -14.02 5.69
CA THR A 386 -3.77 -13.51 4.75
C THR A 386 -4.54 -14.65 4.11
N ILE A 387 -3.87 -15.76 3.75
CA ILE A 387 -4.50 -16.92 3.14
C ILE A 387 -5.42 -17.65 4.14
N THR A 388 -5.00 -17.79 5.41
CA THR A 388 -5.82 -18.46 6.44
C THR A 388 -7.03 -17.67 6.89
N VAL A 389 -7.00 -16.34 6.82
CA VAL A 389 -8.12 -15.46 7.24
C VAL A 389 -9.13 -15.25 6.10
N MET A 390 -8.77 -15.48 4.84
CA MET A 390 -9.72 -15.40 3.72
C MET A 390 -10.74 -16.56 3.80
N PRO A 391 -12.05 -16.30 4.03
CA PRO A 391 -13.05 -17.34 3.84
C PRO A 391 -13.09 -17.69 2.35
N TYR A 392 -12.94 -18.98 2.04
CA TYR A 392 -13.01 -19.51 0.67
C TYR A 392 -14.43 -19.51 0.12
#